data_AF-A0A1V4BZ96-F1
#
_entry.id   AF-A0A1V4BZ96-F1
#
_cell.length_a   1.000
_cell.length_b   1.000
_cell.length_c   1.000
_cell.angle_alpha   90.00
_cell.angle_beta   90.00
_cell.angle_gamma   90.00
#
_symmetry.space_group_name_H-M   'P 1'
#
loop_
_entity.id
_entity.type
_entity.pdbx_description
1 polymer ?
#
loop_
_entity_poly.entity_id
_entity_poly.type
_entity_poly.pdbx_seq_one_letter_code
_entity_poly.pdbx_strand_id
1 'polypeptide(L)' 'MSVADEIYEIVKLMPEERANKILDFAKFLQSNTELVDKPLDFRNAAGLGKEIWRSIDVDTYIQQERSSWE' A
#
# COMPACT_ATOMS: atom_id res chain seq x y z
N MET A 1 16.00 -12.21 -16.77
CA MET A 1 16.21 -12.58 -15.36
C MET A 1 14.99 -12.16 -14.58
N SER A 2 14.52 -12.99 -13.65
CA SER A 2 13.43 -12.60 -12.76
C SER A 2 13.97 -11.62 -11.71
N VAL A 3 13.15 -10.66 -11.27
CA VAL A 3 13.50 -9.73 -10.18
C VAL A 3 13.91 -10.49 -8.90
N ALA A 4 13.34 -11.68 -8.69
CA ALA A 4 13.70 -12.56 -7.59
C ALA A 4 15.14 -13.09 -7.67
N ASP A 5 15.64 -13.37 -8.89
CA ASP A 5 17.00 -13.88 -9.11
C ASP A 5 18.04 -12.79 -8.82
N GLU A 6 17.73 -11.54 -9.18
CA GLU A 6 18.60 -10.39 -8.93
C GLU A 6 18.69 -10.06 -7.44
N ILE A 7 17.57 -10.11 -6.72
CA ILE A 7 17.53 -9.92 -5.26
C ILE A 7 18.36 -11.00 -4.57
N TYR A 8 18.25 -12.26 -5.02
CA TYR A 8 19.00 -13.37 -4.44
C TYR A 8 20.52 -13.18 -4.55
N GLU A 9 21.02 -12.82 -5.73
CA GLU A 9 22.46 -12.61 -5.94
C GLU A 9 23.00 -11.40 -5.14
N ILE A 10 22.19 -10.36 -4.96
CA ILE A 10 22.57 -9.20 -4.14
C ILE A 10 22.64 -9.57 -2.65
N VAL A 11 21.67 -10.32 -2.13
CA VAL A 11 21.61 -10.71 -0.71
C VAL A 11 22.74 -11.70 -0.35
N LYS A 12 23.10 -12.58 -1.28
CA LYS A 12 24.18 -13.58 -1.12
C LYS A 12 25.56 -12.96 -0.89
N LEU A 13 25.80 -11.75 -1.43
CA LEU A 13 27.07 -11.04 -1.31
C LEU A 13 27.15 -10.14 -0.06
N MET A 14 26.11 -10.11 0.78
CA MET A 14 26.08 -9.27 1.97
C MET A 14 26.68 -9.96 3.21
N PRO A 15 27.17 -9.18 4.19
CA PRO A 15 27.52 -9.70 5.52
C PRO A 15 26.30 -10.40 6.17
N GLU A 16 26.55 -11.54 6.84
CA GLU A 16 25.52 -12.42 7.41
C GLU A 16 24.44 -11.66 8.21
N GLU A 17 24.85 -10.69 9.02
CA GLU A 17 23.95 -9.92 9.86
C GLU A 17 22.93 -9.09 9.06
N ARG A 18 23.29 -8.66 7.85
CA ARG A 18 22.42 -7.91 6.93
C ARG A 18 21.56 -8.85 6.08
N ALA A 19 22.13 -9.98 5.64
CA ALA A 19 21.40 -11.00 4.89
C ALA A 19 20.23 -11.57 5.70
N ASN A 20 20.43 -11.83 6.99
CA ASN A 20 19.39 -12.32 7.89
C ASN A 20 18.23 -11.33 8.05
N LYS A 21 18.52 -10.02 8.19
CA LYS A 21 17.50 -8.97 8.28
C LYS A 21 16.65 -8.87 7.00
N ILE A 22 17.26 -9.01 5.83
CA ILE A 22 16.53 -9.01 4.55
C ILE A 22 15.69 -10.28 4.41
N LEU A 23 16.22 -11.44 4.80
CA LEU A 23 15.50 -12.70 4.78
C LEU A 23 14.29 -12.68 5.72
N ASP A 24 14.44 -12.11 6.91
CA ASP A 24 13.34 -11.96 7.87
C ASP A 24 12.27 -10.98 7.36
N PHE A 25 12.69 -9.90 6.69
CA PHE A 25 11.77 -8.98 6.03
C PHE A 25 11.03 -9.66 4.86
N ALA A 26 11.72 -10.48 4.06
CA ALA A 26 11.11 -11.24 2.97
C ALA A 26 10.09 -12.27 3.50
N LYS A 27 10.42 -12.97 4.59
CA LYS A 27 9.49 -13.87 5.29
C LYS A 27 8.27 -13.11 5.85
N PHE A 28 8.49 -11.93 6.44
CA PHE A 28 7.43 -11.05 6.93
C PHE A 28 6.48 -10.60 5.80
N LEU A 29 7.03 -10.25 4.64
CA LEU A 29 6.22 -9.95 3.46
C LEU A 29 5.43 -11.18 3.03
N GLN A 30 6.07 -12.34 2.91
CA GLN A 30 5.42 -13.59 2.49
C GLN A 30 4.31 -14.02 3.46
N SER A 31 4.50 -13.88 4.77
CA SER A 31 3.47 -14.18 5.77
C SER A 31 2.27 -13.21 5.73
N ASN A 32 2.49 -11.98 5.26
CA ASN A 32 1.43 -10.98 5.06
C ASN A 32 0.90 -10.96 3.62
N THR A 33 1.44 -11.82 2.73
CA THR A 33 0.97 -11.98 1.34
C THR A 33 -0.13 -13.03 1.24
N GLU A 34 -0.91 -13.24 2.31
CA GLU A 34 -2.35 -13.44 2.12
C GLU A 34 -2.99 -12.13 1.63
N LEU A 35 -2.44 -11.55 0.57
CA LEU A 35 -3.23 -10.81 -0.41
C LEU A 35 -4.01 -11.90 -1.15
N VAL A 36 -4.96 -12.49 -0.43
CA VAL A 36 -6.03 -13.28 -1.02
C VAL A 36 -6.55 -12.39 -2.13
N ASP A 37 -6.54 -12.89 -3.36
CA ASP A 37 -7.23 -12.32 -4.51
C ASP A 37 -8.73 -12.41 -4.24
N LYS A 38 -9.15 -11.74 -3.16
CA LYS A 38 -10.49 -11.71 -2.64
C LYS A 38 -11.13 -10.55 -3.38
N PRO A 39 -12.27 -10.75 -4.03
CA PRO A 39 -12.97 -9.66 -4.67
C PRO A 39 -13.17 -8.53 -3.66
N LEU A 40 -12.70 -7.33 -4.02
CA LEU A 40 -12.86 -6.12 -3.24
C LEU A 40 -14.36 -5.89 -3.03
N ASP A 41 -14.84 -6.12 -1.81
CA ASP A 41 -16.20 -5.74 -1.44
C ASP A 41 -16.19 -4.27 -1.03
N PHE A 42 -16.74 -3.42 -1.90
CA PHE A 42 -16.86 -1.97 -1.67
C PHE A 42 -17.65 -1.62 -0.40
N ARG A 43 -18.46 -2.54 0.15
CA ARG A 43 -19.12 -2.34 1.46
C ARG A 43 -18.12 -2.29 2.61
N ASN A 44 -16.99 -2.99 2.48
CA ASN A 44 -15.90 -2.92 3.46
C ASN A 44 -15.11 -1.60 3.38
N ALA A 45 -15.27 -0.85 2.28
CA ALA A 45 -14.69 0.49 2.12
C ALA A 45 -15.64 1.59 2.63
N ALA A 46 -16.73 1.25 3.32
CA ALA A 46 -17.61 2.24 3.92
C ALA A 46 -16.86 3.12 4.93
N GLY A 47 -16.82 4.43 4.66
CA GLY A 47 -16.09 5.40 5.48
C GLY A 47 -14.61 5.53 5.16
N LEU A 48 -14.09 4.82 4.15
CA LEU A 48 -12.75 5.02 3.61
C LEU A 48 -12.61 6.47 3.10
N GLY A 49 -11.58 7.18 3.54
CA GLY A 49 -11.35 8.58 3.16
C GLY A 49 -12.15 9.60 3.96
N LYS A 50 -12.99 9.19 4.94
CA LYS A 50 -13.73 10.12 5.83
C LYS A 50 -12.79 11.05 6.59
N GLU A 51 -11.60 10.57 6.93
CA GLU A 51 -10.54 11.33 7.57
C GLU A 51 -10.00 12.47 6.72
N ILE A 52 -9.99 12.33 5.39
CA ILE A 52 -9.56 13.38 4.45
C ILE A 52 -10.55 14.54 4.48
N TRP A 53 -11.84 14.23 4.62
CA TRP A 53 -12.93 15.21 4.67
C TRP A 53 -13.12 15.87 6.04
N ARG A 54 -12.45 15.40 7.11
CA ARG A 54 -12.67 15.93 8.47
C ARG A 54 -12.32 17.40 8.63
N SER A 55 -11.31 17.88 7.91
CA SER A 55 -10.84 19.27 7.98
C SER A 55 -11.34 20.13 6.81
N ILE A 56 -12.17 19.57 5.94
CA ILE A 56 -12.72 20.25 4.77
C ILE A 56 -14.15 20.64 5.10
N ASP A 57 -14.49 21.91 4.89
CA ASP A 57 -15.88 22.33 4.82
C ASP A 57 -16.49 21.81 3.51
N VAL A 58 -17.22 20.69 3.64
CA VAL A 58 -17.79 19.94 2.53
C VAL A 58 -18.74 20.81 1.70
N ASP A 59 -19.56 21.63 2.36
CA ASP A 59 -20.56 22.46 1.68
C ASP A 59 -19.88 23.54 0.85
N THR A 60 -18.86 24.19 1.42
CA THR A 60 -18.07 25.20 0.72
C THR A 60 -17.32 24.59 -0.49
N TYR A 61 -16.70 23.42 -0.31
CA TYR A 61 -15.97 22.74 -1.38
C TYR A 61 -16.90 22.36 -2.55
N ILE A 62 -18.07 21.79 -2.27
CA ILE A 62 -19.04 21.39 -3.30
C ILE A 62 -19.52 22.60 -4.09
N GLN A 63 -19.77 23.74 -3.43
CA GLN A 63 -20.20 24.96 -4.13
C GLN A 63 -19.10 25.53 -5.04
N GLN A 64 -17.84 25.49 -4.60
CA GLN A 64 -16.70 25.90 -5.42
C GLN A 64 -16.57 25.04 -6.68
N GLU A 65 -16.64 23.71 -6.54
CA GLU A 65 -16.57 22.78 -7.67
C GLU A 65 -17.74 22.96 -8.64
N ARG A 66 -18.96 23.19 -8.15
CA ARG A 66 -20.12 23.44 -9.04
C ARG A 66 -19.98 24.76 -9.79
N SER A 67 -19.49 25.79 -9.12
CA SER A 67 -19.35 27.13 -9.72
C SER A 67 -18.19 27.21 -10.70
N SER A 68 -17.21 26.29 -10.66
CA SER A 68 -16.08 26.26 -11.59
C SER A 68 -16.40 25.57 -12.92
N TRP A 69 -17.58 24.96 -13.04
CA TRP A 69 -18.07 24.30 -14.25
C TRP A 69 -19.06 25.19 -15.04
N GLU A 70 -19.47 26.33 -14.47
CA GLU A 70 -20.18 27.42 -15.15
C GLU A 70 -19.19 28.42 -15.77
#